data_AF-A0AAW1U4E3-F1
#
_entry.id   AF-A0AAW1U4E3-F1
#
_cell.length_a   1.000
_cell.length_b   1.000
_cell.length_c   1.000
_cell.angle_alpha   90.00
_cell.angle_beta   90.00
_cell.angle_gamma   90.00
#
_symmetry.space_group_name_H-M   'P 1'
#
loop_
_entity.id
_entity.type
_entity.pdbx_description
1 polymer ?
#
loop_
_entity_poly.entity_id
_entity_poly.type
_entity_poly.pdbx_seq_one_letter_code
_entity_poly.pdbx_strand_id
1 'polypeptide(L)'
;MEQLRFEFALLPTSDGKSNIYCVTSITTKEQKMFAIPEEIQSVGLHKELIKTSAYNKVKNSLKKRYQTRKVWIKMSDELSKIYVDEDGNLQFGEQYLEEIEQKVTSGGQRQHINAKYVDSKKAMSRTNCMKFDFETMERK
;
A
#
# COMPACT_ATOMS: atom_id res chain seq x y z
N MET A 1 -7.35 16.99 16.16
CA MET A 1 -7.44 15.52 16.30
C MET A 1 -6.28 14.99 17.15
N GLU A 2 -6.46 13.93 17.95
CA GLU A 2 -5.41 13.44 18.86
C GLU A 2 -4.43 12.41 18.26
N GLN A 3 -4.93 11.54 17.37
CA GLN A 3 -4.12 10.49 16.74
C GLN A 3 -4.69 10.15 15.37
N LEU A 4 -3.82 9.74 14.46
CA LEU A 4 -4.17 9.25 13.13
C LEU A 4 -3.54 7.87 12.91
N ARG A 5 -4.20 7.03 12.13
CA ARG A 5 -3.67 5.71 11.74
C ARG A 5 -3.10 5.80 10.34
N PHE A 6 -1.80 5.64 10.22
CA PHE A 6 -1.12 5.66 8.93
C PHE A 6 -0.96 4.25 8.39
N GLU A 7 -1.26 4.05 7.11
CA GLU A 7 -0.92 2.83 6.38
C GLU A 7 0.40 3.03 5.65
N PHE A 8 1.38 2.23 6.03
CA PHE A 8 2.68 2.18 5.37
C PHE A 8 2.75 0.95 4.46
N ALA A 9 3.32 1.12 3.27
CA ALA A 9 3.58 0.05 2.31
C ALA A 9 5.05 0.08 1.89
N LEU A 10 5.62 -1.10 1.60
CA LEU A 10 6.93 -1.21 0.96
C LEU A 10 6.73 -1.53 -0.52
N LEU A 11 6.83 -0.53 -1.39
CA LEU A 11 6.56 -0.67 -2.83
C LEU A 11 7.87 -0.67 -3.63
N PRO A 12 7.93 -1.35 -4.78
CA PRO A 12 9.06 -1.20 -5.70
C PRO A 12 9.03 0.18 -6.35
N THR A 13 10.20 0.75 -6.60
CA THR A 13 10.32 1.93 -7.46
C THR A 13 10.12 1.56 -8.94
N SER A 14 9.87 2.54 -9.80
CA SER A 14 9.65 2.33 -11.24
C SER A 14 10.81 1.65 -11.96
N ASP A 15 12.02 1.73 -11.41
CA ASP A 15 13.23 1.04 -11.87
C ASP A 15 13.23 -0.48 -11.58
N GLY A 16 12.30 -0.98 -10.74
CA GLY A 16 12.17 -2.38 -10.33
C GLY A 16 13.30 -2.91 -9.43
N LYS A 17 14.30 -2.09 -9.14
CA LYS A 17 15.51 -2.50 -8.40
C LYS A 17 15.39 -2.16 -6.93
N SER A 18 14.97 -0.94 -6.64
CA SER A 18 14.89 -0.43 -5.28
C SER A 18 13.48 -0.62 -4.70
N ASN A 19 13.39 -0.62 -3.38
CA ASN A 19 12.11 -0.57 -2.67
C ASN A 19 12.04 0.76 -1.94
N ILE A 20 10.86 1.36 -1.92
CA ILE A 20 10.58 2.61 -1.24
C ILE A 20 9.44 2.40 -0.23
N TYR A 21 9.60 3.03 0.94
CA TYR A 21 8.53 3.09 1.92
C TYR A 21 7.56 4.19 1.52
N CYS A 22 6.28 3.85 1.44
CA CYS A 22 5.20 4.74 1.07
C CYS A 22 4.17 4.82 2.19
N VAL A 23 3.53 5.97 2.35
CA VAL A 23 2.32 6.14 3.13
C VAL A 23 1.17 6.20 2.15
N THR A 24 0.28 5.22 2.19
CA THR A 24 -0.75 5.04 1.16
C THR A 24 -2.11 5.59 1.58
N SER A 25 -2.41 5.52 2.88
CA SER A 25 -3.68 5.99 3.42
C SER A 25 -3.55 6.45 4.87
N ILE A 26 -4.49 7.29 5.28
CA ILE A 26 -4.66 7.74 6.66
C ILE A 26 -6.07 7.37 7.09
N THR A 27 -6.23 6.86 8.31
CA THR A 27 -7.54 6.58 8.90
C THR A 27 -7.72 7.38 10.18
N THR A 28 -8.84 8.07 10.31
CA THR A 28 -9.20 8.82 11.52
C THR A 28 -9.77 7.89 12.59
N LYS A 29 -9.95 8.40 13.82
CA LYS A 29 -10.65 7.65 14.89
C LYS A 29 -12.09 7.29 14.50
N GLU A 30 -12.70 8.07 13.62
CA GLU A 30 -14.06 7.87 13.09
C GLU A 30 -14.13 6.78 12.01
N GLN A 31 -13.03 6.06 11.75
CA GLN A 31 -12.91 5.04 10.70
C GLN A 31 -13.05 5.58 9.27
N LYS A 32 -13.03 6.90 9.08
CA LYS A 32 -12.92 7.51 7.76
C LYS A 32 -11.51 7.33 7.23
N MET A 33 -11.40 6.83 6.01
CA MET A 33 -10.12 6.54 5.35
C MET A 33 -9.88 7.58 4.26
N PHE A 34 -8.66 8.07 4.17
CA PHE A 34 -8.25 9.10 3.24
C PHE A 34 -7.06 8.60 2.43
N ALA A 35 -7.14 8.69 1.12
CA ALA A 35 -6.09 8.25 0.21
C ALA A 35 -5.01 9.33 0.08
N ILE A 36 -3.74 8.91 0.08
CA ILE A 36 -2.63 9.80 -0.28
C ILE A 36 -2.33 9.62 -1.77
N PRO A 37 -2.35 10.69 -2.59
CA PRO A 37 -1.99 10.65 -4.01
C PRO A 37 -0.59 10.06 -4.24
N GLU A 38 -0.42 9.25 -5.29
CA GLU A 38 0.80 8.48 -5.56
C GLU A 38 2.07 9.37 -5.63
N GLU A 39 1.92 10.60 -6.12
CA GLU A 39 3.00 11.58 -6.26
C GLU A 39 3.61 11.98 -4.91
N ILE A 40 2.82 11.90 -3.84
CA ILE A 40 3.18 12.33 -2.49
C ILE A 40 3.24 11.20 -1.46
N GLN A 41 3.08 9.94 -1.87
CA GLN A 41 3.14 8.80 -0.94
C GLN A 41 4.53 8.50 -0.38
N SER A 42 5.59 8.91 -1.08
CA SER A 42 6.97 8.58 -0.67
C SER A 42 7.25 9.06 0.75
N VAL A 43 7.72 8.16 1.63
CA VAL A 43 8.00 8.53 3.01
C VAL A 43 9.04 9.64 3.14
N GLY A 44 9.93 9.78 2.15
CA GLY A 44 10.91 10.86 2.10
C GLY A 44 10.28 12.27 2.09
N LEU A 45 9.03 12.40 1.66
CA LEU A 45 8.26 13.64 1.70
C LEU A 45 7.67 13.90 3.09
N HIS A 46 7.43 12.84 3.87
CA HIS A 46 6.87 12.89 5.21
C HIS A 46 7.97 13.02 6.29
N LYS A 47 8.76 14.10 6.23
CA LYS A 47 9.96 14.29 7.06
C LYS A 47 9.71 14.17 8.56
N GLU A 48 8.64 14.79 9.06
CA GLU A 48 8.29 14.72 10.49
C GLU A 48 7.83 13.33 10.91
N LEU A 49 7.19 12.58 10.00
CA LEU A 49 6.77 11.20 10.25
C LEU A 49 7.97 10.28 10.42
N ILE A 50 9.04 10.48 9.62
CA ILE A 50 10.29 9.70 9.70
C ILE A 50 10.97 9.85 11.07
N LYS A 51 10.86 11.02 11.70
CA LYS A 51 11.48 11.27 13.03
C LYS A 51 10.80 10.48 14.14
N THR A 52 9.57 10.00 13.92
CA THR A 52 8.83 9.29 14.96
C THR A 52 9.43 7.92 15.27
N SER A 53 9.37 7.52 16.55
CA SER A 53 9.76 6.16 16.94
C SER A 53 8.85 5.09 16.30
N ALA A 54 7.61 5.45 15.98
CA ALA A 54 6.67 4.60 15.26
C ALA A 54 7.21 4.22 13.87
N TYR A 55 7.74 5.19 13.12
CA TYR A 55 8.33 4.92 11.80
C TYR A 55 9.51 3.94 11.88
N ASN A 56 10.41 4.08 12.86
CA ASN A 56 11.52 3.14 13.03
C ASN A 56 11.03 1.70 13.27
N LYS A 57 9.97 1.52 14.06
CA LYS A 57 9.32 0.21 14.26
C LYS A 57 8.68 -0.32 12.98
N VAL A 58 8.02 0.55 12.21
CA VAL A 58 7.44 0.20 10.91
C VAL A 58 8.52 -0.29 9.96
N LYS A 59 9.61 0.47 9.80
CA LYS A 59 10.76 0.13 8.95
C LYS A 59 11.33 -1.25 9.28
N ASN A 60 11.47 -1.56 10.58
CA ASN A 60 11.96 -2.87 11.03
C ASN A 60 10.96 -4.01 10.81
N SER A 61 9.66 -3.70 10.75
CA SER A 61 8.58 -4.69 10.56
C SER A 61 8.25 -4.99 9.09
N LEU A 62 8.50 -4.03 8.20
CA LEU A 62 8.27 -4.11 6.76
C LEU A 62 9.56 -4.57 6.07
N LYS A 63 9.65 -5.88 5.80
CA LYS A 63 10.85 -6.53 5.24
C LYS A 63 10.66 -7.02 3.81
N LYS A 64 9.41 -7.23 3.37
CA LYS A 64 9.08 -7.79 2.05
C LYS A 64 8.33 -6.78 1.18
N ARG A 65 8.54 -6.86 -0.13
CA ARG A 65 7.79 -6.06 -1.13
C ARG A 65 6.29 -6.29 -0.97
N TYR A 66 5.51 -5.23 -1.19
CA TYR A 66 4.06 -5.18 -1.08
C TYR A 66 3.50 -5.47 0.32
N GLN A 67 4.36 -5.57 1.33
CA GLN A 67 3.91 -5.69 2.70
C GLN A 67 3.40 -4.34 3.18
N THR A 68 2.26 -4.34 3.87
CA THR A 68 1.66 -3.13 4.46
C THR A 68 1.50 -3.26 5.97
N ARG A 69 1.52 -2.13 6.69
CA ARG A 69 1.26 -2.06 8.14
C ARG A 69 0.52 -0.78 8.45
N LYS A 70 -0.54 -0.91 9.26
CA LYS A 70 -1.30 0.22 9.76
C LYS A 70 -0.92 0.50 11.20
N VAL A 71 -0.52 1.73 11.51
CA VAL A 71 -0.02 2.11 12.84
C VAL A 71 -0.69 3.39 13.30
N TRP A 72 -1.21 3.38 14.53
CA TRP A 72 -1.70 4.58 15.21
C TRP A 72 -0.52 5.41 15.69
N ILE A 73 -0.51 6.68 15.30
CA ILE A 73 0.52 7.65 15.67
C ILE A 73 -0.19 8.84 16.32
N LYS A 74 0.28 9.20 17.52
CA LYS A 74 -0.18 10.39 18.24
C LYS A 74 0.25 11.63 17.46
N MET A 75 -0.66 12.58 17.28
CA MET A 75 -0.36 13.84 16.61
C MET A 75 0.42 14.75 17.56
N SER A 76 1.68 15.02 17.22
CA SER A 76 2.46 16.13 17.79
C SER A 76 2.08 17.44 17.12
N ASP A 77 2.44 18.58 17.71
CA ASP A 77 2.13 19.90 17.13
C ASP A 77 2.70 20.07 15.71
N GLU A 78 3.88 19.48 15.45
CA GLU A 78 4.52 19.50 14.14
C GLU A 78 3.78 18.62 13.11
N LEU A 79 3.35 17.42 13.51
CA LEU A 79 2.59 16.52 12.64
C LEU A 79 1.18 17.06 12.37
N SER A 80 0.54 17.62 13.38
CA SER A 80 -0.79 18.23 13.26
C SER A 80 -0.78 19.28 12.17
N LYS A 81 0.18 20.23 12.16
CA LYS A 81 0.27 21.27 11.12
C LYS A 81 0.42 20.74 9.70
N ILE A 82 1.01 19.55 9.55
CA ILE A 82 1.25 18.94 8.24
C ILE A 82 0.04 18.16 7.74
N TYR A 83 -0.66 17.46 8.64
CA TYR A 83 -1.70 16.51 8.28
C TYR A 83 -3.12 16.98 8.57
N VAL A 84 -3.28 18.01 9.39
CA VAL A 84 -4.58 18.52 9.86
C VAL A 84 -4.58 20.04 9.72
N ASP A 85 -5.60 20.60 9.08
CA ASP A 85 -5.77 22.05 9.03
C ASP A 85 -6.41 22.61 10.33
N GLU A 86 -6.65 23.91 10.37
CA GLU A 86 -7.28 24.58 11.53
C GLU A 86 -8.74 24.15 11.74
N ASP A 87 -9.42 23.75 10.66
CA ASP A 87 -10.81 23.31 10.65
C ASP A 87 -10.97 21.80 10.95
N GLY A 88 -9.86 21.07 11.06
CA GLY A 88 -9.85 19.63 11.34
C GLY A 88 -9.93 18.72 10.12
N ASN A 89 -9.79 19.25 8.91
CA ASN A 89 -9.70 18.47 7.67
C ASN A 89 -8.32 17.85 7.51
N LEU A 90 -8.26 16.73 6.81
CA LEU A 90 -6.99 16.08 6.49
C LEU A 90 -6.38 16.68 5.22
N GLN A 91 -5.13 17.11 5.35
CA GLN A 91 -4.36 17.71 4.27
C GLN A 91 -2.96 17.11 4.20
N PHE A 92 -2.26 17.33 3.11
CA PHE A 92 -0.81 17.17 3.04
C PHE A 92 -0.24 18.11 1.98
N GLY A 93 0.72 18.95 2.38
CA GLY A 93 1.23 20.00 1.50
C GLY A 93 0.14 21.06 1.25
N GLU A 94 -0.17 21.31 -0.03
CA GLU A 94 -1.19 22.29 -0.45
C GLU A 94 -2.49 21.64 -0.93
N GLN A 95 -2.73 20.38 -0.56
CA GLN A 95 -3.86 19.59 -1.05
C GLN A 95 -4.62 18.92 0.10
N TYR A 96 -5.95 18.87 -0.02
CA TYR A 96 -6.81 18.06 0.83
C TYR A 96 -6.79 16.60 0.36
N LEU A 97 -6.87 15.67 1.32
CA LEU A 97 -6.92 14.25 1.01
C LEU A 97 -8.36 13.82 0.69
N GLU A 98 -8.52 12.96 -0.31
CA GLU A 98 -9.82 12.41 -0.69
C GLU A 98 -10.25 11.32 0.29
N GLU A 99 -11.46 11.45 0.83
CA GLU A 99 -12.10 10.40 1.62
C GLU A 99 -12.52 9.25 0.70
N ILE A 100 -12.04 8.04 1.01
CA ILE A 100 -12.34 6.83 0.25
C ILE A 100 -13.15 5.85 1.11
N GLU A 101 -14.16 5.24 0.49
CA GLU A 101 -14.91 4.19 1.14
C GLU A 101 -14.02 2.96 1.36
N GLN A 102 -13.91 2.53 2.61
CA GLN A 102 -13.24 1.29 2.94
C GLN A 102 -14.13 0.13 2.46
N LYS A 103 -13.91 -0.35 1.23
CA LYS A 103 -14.53 -1.60 0.77
C LYS A 103 -14.05 -2.75 1.64
N VAL A 104 -14.84 -3.10 2.64
CA VAL A 104 -14.58 -4.23 3.52
C VAL A 104 -14.84 -5.50 2.71
N THR A 105 -13.84 -6.01 2.02
CA THR A 105 -13.96 -7.30 1.35
C THR A 105 -13.88 -8.41 2.39
N SER A 106 -15.01 -8.73 3.02
CA SER A 106 -15.17 -9.97 3.78
C SER A 106 -15.18 -11.15 2.81
N GLY A 107 -14.02 -11.73 2.55
CA GLY A 107 -13.88 -12.95 1.75
C GLY A 107 -12.59 -12.99 0.95
N GLY A 108 -11.70 -13.93 1.27
CA GLY A 108 -10.43 -14.10 0.58
C GLY A 108 -10.63 -14.38 -0.90
N GLN A 109 -10.12 -13.51 -1.76
CA GLN A 109 -9.84 -13.82 -3.16
C GLN A 109 -8.53 -13.15 -3.59
N ARG A 110 -7.64 -13.98 -4.14
CA ARG A 110 -6.42 -13.58 -4.84
C ARG A 110 -6.83 -12.65 -5.99
N GLN A 111 -6.27 -11.45 -6.01
CA GLN A 111 -6.55 -10.49 -7.08
C GLN A 111 -6.00 -11.02 -8.41
N HIS A 112 -6.92 -11.36 -9.31
CA HIS A 112 -6.65 -11.38 -10.74
C HIS A 112 -6.38 -9.94 -11.18
N ILE A 113 -5.20 -9.71 -11.75
CA ILE A 113 -4.87 -8.47 -12.47
C ILE A 113 -5.72 -8.39 -13.74
N ASN A 114 -6.41 -7.26 -13.93
CA ASN A 114 -7.19 -6.99 -15.13
C ASN A 114 -6.25 -6.70 -16.31
N ALA A 115 -6.10 -7.69 -17.19
CA ALA A 115 -5.54 -7.49 -18.51
C ALA A 115 -6.52 -6.67 -19.36
N LYS A 116 -6.17 -5.41 -19.63
CA LYS A 116 -6.76 -4.62 -20.70
C LYS A 116 -5.65 -4.09 -21.60
N TYR A 117 -5.27 -4.89 -22.58
CA TYR A 117 -4.81 -4.41 -23.88
C TYR A 117 -5.11 -5.52 -24.88
N VAL A 118 -6.13 -5.30 -25.72
CA VAL A 118 -6.54 -6.24 -26.77
C VAL A 118 -6.10 -5.69 -28.12
N ASP A 119 -5.67 -6.64 -28.94
CA ASP A 119 -5.50 -6.63 -30.39
C ASP A 119 -4.26 -5.99 -31.00
N SER A 120 -3.35 -6.84 -31.49
CA SER A 120 -3.50 -7.32 -32.87
C SER A 120 -2.48 -8.41 -33.27
N LYS A 121 -3.01 -9.51 -33.85
CA LYS A 121 -2.43 -10.42 -34.88
C LYS A 121 -1.04 -11.05 -34.58
N LYS A 122 -0.81 -12.37 -34.60
CA LYS A 122 -1.15 -13.38 -35.62
C LYS A 122 -0.56 -14.76 -35.18
N ALA A 123 -1.19 -15.82 -35.68
CA ALA A 123 -0.65 -17.17 -35.98
C ALA A 123 -0.59 -18.26 -34.87
N MET A 124 -1.61 -19.12 -34.90
CA MET A 124 -1.57 -20.60 -34.90
C MET A 124 -0.25 -21.31 -34.57
N SER A 125 -0.27 -22.17 -33.55
CA SER A 125 0.24 -23.55 -33.62
C SER A 125 -0.10 -24.36 -32.34
N ARG A 126 -1.14 -25.19 -32.45
CA ARG A 126 -1.18 -26.62 -32.07
C ARG A 126 -0.39 -27.10 -30.83
N THR A 127 -1.11 -27.64 -29.82
CA THR A 127 -1.22 -29.09 -29.51
C THR A 127 -1.50 -29.32 -28.02
N ASN A 128 -2.64 -29.97 -27.75
CA ASN A 128 -2.93 -30.97 -26.71
C ASN A 128 -1.94 -31.15 -25.54
N CYS A 129 -2.46 -31.11 -24.31
CA CYS A 129 -2.00 -32.03 -23.26
C CYS A 129 -3.14 -32.35 -22.29
N MET A 130 -3.77 -33.51 -22.52
CA MET A 130 -4.53 -34.23 -21.49
C MET A 130 -3.54 -34.90 -20.52
N LYS A 131 -3.94 -34.94 -19.24
CA LYS A 131 -3.70 -35.98 -18.22
C LYS A 131 -2.37 -36.74 -18.26
N PHE A 132 -1.61 -36.66 -17.17
CA PHE A 132 -0.83 -37.80 -16.68
C PHE A 132 -0.78 -37.80 -15.15
N ASP A 133 -1.36 -38.85 -14.56
CA ASP A 133 -1.08 -39.33 -13.21
C ASP A 133 0.39 -39.78 -13.15
N PHE A 134 1.10 -39.47 -12.06
CA PHE A 134 2.44 -39.98 -11.82
C PHE A 134 2.48 -40.71 -10.49
N GLU A 135 2.38 -42.02 -10.58
CA GLU A 135 2.75 -42.96 -9.53
C GLU A 135 4.22 -43.36 -9.70
N THR A 136 4.83 -43.75 -8.57
CA THR A 136 6.03 -44.58 -8.38
C THR A 136 7.44 -43.98 -8.20
N MET A 137 7.98 -44.28 -6.99
CA MET A 137 9.26 -44.93 -6.66
C MET A 137 10.55 -44.12 -6.50
N GLU A 138 11.11 -44.16 -5.28
CA GLU A 138 12.50 -44.56 -4.95
C GLU A 138 12.49 -45.19 -3.54
N ARG A 139 12.70 -46.51 -3.36
CA ARG A 139 13.97 -47.21 -3.12
C ARG A 139 14.97 -46.52 -2.18
N LYS A 140 15.05 -47.02 -0.94
CA LYS A 140 16.24 -47.70 -0.39
C LYS A 140 15.84 -48.60 0.77
#